data_AF-A0A2R7S9Z8-F1
#
_entry.id   AF-A0A2R7S9Z8-F1
#
_cell.length_a   1.000
_cell.length_b   1.000
_cell.length_c   1.000
_cell.angle_alpha   90.00
_cell.angle_beta   90.00
_cell.angle_gamma   90.00
#
_symmetry.space_group_name_H-M   'P 1'
#
loop_
_entity.id
_entity.type
_entity.pdbx_description
1 polymer ?
#
loop_
_entity_poly.entity_id
_entity_poly.type
_entity_poly.pdbx_seq_one_letter_code
_entity_poly.pdbx_strand_id
1 'polypeptide(L)'
;EVADALAVRDSLAERVDAQQAQMAAATQSLRLAEDSYRLGGSSQLELLDAQRQLATAQQALVTLRQTEQANRVTLLRVLGGRWGAVGG
;
A
#
# COMPACT_ATOMS: atom_id res chain seq x y z
N GLU A 1 18.90 -1.14 16.67
CA GLU A 1 18.48 -2.21 15.73
C GLU A 1 17.06 -2.71 15.94
N VAL A 2 16.70 -3.34 17.08
CA VAL A 2 15.29 -3.80 17.31
C VAL A 2 14.32 -2.62 17.37
N ALA A 3 14.66 -1.56 18.11
CA ALA A 3 13.86 -0.34 18.18
C ALA A 3 13.68 0.32 16.81
N ASP A 4 14.72 0.32 15.98
CA ASP A 4 14.67 0.87 14.62
C ASP A 4 13.76 0.03 13.71
N ALA A 5 13.85 -1.30 13.79
CA ALA A 5 12.96 -2.19 13.03
C ALA A 5 11.48 -2.03 13.42
N LEU A 6 11.20 -1.81 14.71
CA LEU A 6 9.85 -1.53 15.22
C LEU A 6 9.34 -0.15 14.77
N ALA A 7 10.16 0.89 14.86
CA ALA A 7 9.78 2.22 14.37
C ALA A 7 9.49 2.23 12.86
N VAL A 8 10.27 1.49 12.07
CA VAL A 8 10.01 1.32 10.64
C VAL A 8 8.67 0.62 10.40
N ARG A 9 8.35 -0.44 11.17
CA ARG A 9 7.07 -1.15 11.05
C ARG A 9 5.87 -0.24 11.31
N ASP A 10 5.91 0.57 12.36
CA ASP A 10 4.78 1.45 12.70
C ASP A 10 4.57 2.52 11.63
N SER A 11 5.65 3.14 11.14
CA SER A 11 5.57 4.08 10.01
C SER A 11 5.04 3.44 8.72
N LEU A 12 5.28 2.14 8.54
CA LEU A 12 4.83 1.40 7.37
C LEU A 12 3.36 1.02 7.45
N ALA A 13 2.85 0.73 8.65
CA ALA A 13 1.42 0.51 8.88
C ALA A 13 0.62 1.77 8.53
N GLU A 14 1.06 2.95 9.01
CA GLU A 14 0.41 4.23 8.65
C GLU A 14 0.40 4.48 7.14
N ARG A 15 1.51 4.17 6.44
CA ARG A 15 1.58 4.28 4.97
C ARG A 15 0.64 3.32 4.27
N VAL A 16 0.50 2.10 4.76
CA VAL A 16 -0.44 1.10 4.21
C VAL A 16 -1.88 1.60 4.36
N ASP A 17 -2.25 2.12 5.52
CA ASP A 17 -3.60 2.64 5.76
C ASP A 17 -3.91 3.84 4.87
N ALA A 18 -2.97 4.78 4.73
CA ALA A 18 -3.08 5.90 3.81
C ALA A 18 -3.25 5.44 2.35
N GLN A 19 -2.49 4.43 1.93
CA GLN A 19 -2.58 3.90 0.57
C GLN A 19 -3.91 3.17 0.32
N GLN A 20 -4.45 2.48 1.33
CA GLN A 20 -5.79 1.88 1.25
C GLN A 20 -6.87 2.93 1.10
N ALA A 21 -6.78 4.03 1.85
CA ALA A 21 -7.69 5.17 1.71
C ALA A 21 -7.61 5.79 0.30
N GLN A 22 -6.39 5.95 -0.25
CA GLN A 22 -6.20 6.43 -1.61
C GLN A 22 -6.82 5.49 -2.67
N MET A 23 -6.64 4.18 -2.51
CA MET A 23 -7.26 3.18 -3.41
C MET A 23 -8.79 3.24 -3.34
N ALA A 24 -9.36 3.41 -2.14
CA ALA A 24 -10.80 3.54 -1.96
C ALA A 24 -11.34 4.80 -2.65
N ALA A 25 -10.63 5.93 -2.51
CA ALA A 25 -10.97 7.18 -3.21
C ALA A 25 -10.91 7.01 -4.74
N ALA A 26 -9.84 6.42 -5.27
CA ALA A 26 -9.71 6.15 -6.71
C ALA A 26 -10.81 5.21 -7.23
N THR A 27 -11.21 4.22 -6.44
CA THR A 27 -12.33 3.32 -6.76
C THR A 27 -13.66 4.08 -6.83
N GLN A 28 -13.88 5.06 -5.95
CA GLN A 28 -15.06 5.91 -6.01
C GLN A 28 -15.03 6.85 -7.21
N SER A 29 -13.88 7.45 -7.53
CA SER A 29 -13.71 8.28 -8.73
C SER A 29 -13.99 7.50 -10.01
N LEU A 30 -13.52 6.25 -10.11
CA LEU A 30 -13.81 5.40 -11.25
C LEU A 30 -15.31 5.14 -11.41
N ARG A 31 -16.03 4.83 -10.32
CA ARG A 31 -17.49 4.63 -10.37
C ARG A 31 -18.23 5.88 -10.88
N LEU A 32 -17.84 7.06 -10.40
CA LEU A 32 -18.42 8.33 -10.86
C LEU A 32 -18.12 8.60 -12.34
N ALA A 33 -16.90 8.27 -12.80
CA ALA A 33 -16.52 8.40 -14.20
C ALA A 33 -17.30 7.42 -15.10
N GLU A 34 -17.53 6.18 -14.65
CA GLU A 34 -18.37 5.20 -15.33
C GLU A 34 -19.83 5.65 -15.43
N ASP A 35 -20.39 6.18 -14.34
CA ASP A 35 -21.74 6.75 -14.32
C ASP A 35 -21.87 7.92 -15.30
N SER A 36 -20.91 8.85 -15.25
CA SER A 36 -20.89 10.03 -16.13
C SER A 36 -20.74 9.62 -17.58
N TYR A 37 -19.93 8.60 -17.89
CA TYR A 37 -19.71 8.13 -19.26
C TYR A 37 -20.96 7.49 -19.83
N ARG A 38 -21.66 6.66 -19.03
CA ARG A 38 -22.95 6.06 -19.42
C ARG A 38 -24.03 7.09 -19.68
N LEU A 39 -24.03 8.20 -18.95
CA LEU A 39 -24.95 9.31 -19.13
C LEU A 39 -24.54 10.27 -20.25
N GLY A 40 -23.38 10.03 -20.91
CA GLY A 40 -22.83 10.89 -21.96
C GLY A 40 -22.21 12.19 -21.43
N GLY A 41 -22.00 12.31 -20.12
CA GLY A 41 -21.46 13.50 -19.45
C GLY A 41 -19.92 13.53 -19.34
N SER A 42 -19.24 12.38 -19.45
CA SER A 42 -17.78 12.31 -19.47
C SER A 42 -17.27 11.65 -20.76
N SER A 43 -16.03 11.96 -21.13
CA SER A 43 -15.38 11.35 -22.30
C SER A 43 -14.79 9.97 -21.97
N GLN A 44 -14.57 9.15 -23.01
CA GLN A 44 -13.89 7.85 -22.84
C GLN A 44 -12.45 8.02 -22.27
N LEU A 45 -11.80 9.16 -22.53
CA LEU A 45 -10.48 9.47 -22.00
C LEU A 45 -10.50 9.66 -20.47
N GLU A 46 -11.54 10.31 -19.94
CA GLU A 46 -11.70 10.50 -18.49
C GLU A 46 -11.95 9.18 -17.77
N LEU A 47 -12.73 8.27 -18.38
CA LEU A 47 -12.91 6.91 -17.86
C LEU A 47 -11.57 6.14 -17.83
N LEU A 48 -10.80 6.19 -18.92
CA LEU A 48 -9.49 5.53 -18.99
C LEU A 48 -8.49 6.12 -17.99
N ASP A 49 -8.52 7.44 -17.76
CA ASP A 49 -7.67 8.07 -16.77
C ASP A 49 -8.03 7.61 -15.35
N ALA A 50 -9.33 7.56 -15.01
CA ALA A 50 -9.78 7.05 -13.71
C ALA A 50 -9.38 5.58 -13.49
N GLN A 51 -9.47 4.74 -14.53
CA GLN A 51 -9.00 3.36 -14.48
C GLN A 51 -7.49 3.28 -14.25
N ARG A 52 -6.71 4.10 -14.96
CA ARG A 52 -5.25 4.19 -14.77
C ARG A 52 -4.89 4.61 -13.35
N GLN A 53 -5.57 5.62 -12.81
CA GLN A 53 -5.34 6.09 -11.44
C GLN A 53 -5.60 4.99 -10.40
N LEU A 54 -6.69 4.22 -10.55
CA LEU A 54 -6.97 3.08 -9.68
C LEU A 54 -5.88 2.01 -9.78
N ALA A 55 -5.44 1.67 -11.00
CA ALA A 55 -4.38 0.70 -11.21
C ALA A 55 -3.06 1.14 -10.55
N THR A 56 -2.69 2.42 -10.68
CA THR A 56 -1.51 2.98 -10.00
C THR A 56 -1.64 2.91 -8.48
N ALA A 57 -2.80 3.23 -7.91
CA ALA A 57 -3.04 3.15 -6.47
C ALA A 57 -2.96 1.70 -5.94
N GLN A 58 -3.46 0.73 -6.71
CA GLN A 58 -3.36 -0.70 -6.39
C GLN A 58 -1.90 -1.19 -6.44
N GLN A 59 -1.15 -0.82 -7.48
CA GLN A 59 0.26 -1.16 -7.63
C GLN A 59 1.09 -0.65 -6.43
N ALA A 60 0.85 0.60 -6.01
CA ALA A 60 1.52 1.19 -4.85
C ALA A 60 1.22 0.43 -3.55
N LEU A 61 -0.03 0.00 -3.33
CA LEU A 61 -0.40 -0.80 -2.16
C LEU A 61 0.30 -2.16 -2.15
N VAL A 62 0.44 -2.81 -3.32
CA VAL A 62 1.17 -4.08 -3.44
C VAL A 62 2.64 -3.90 -3.06
N THR A 63 3.31 -2.87 -3.57
CA THR A 63 4.72 -2.56 -3.26
C THR A 63 4.93 -2.28 -1.76
N LEU A 64 4.01 -1.55 -1.11
CA LEU A 64 4.06 -1.30 0.33
C LEU A 64 3.92 -2.59 1.14
N ARG A 65 2.98 -3.47 0.76
CA ARG A 65 2.80 -4.79 1.42
C ARG A 65 4.04 -5.69 1.28
N GLN A 66 4.71 -5.65 0.13
CA GLN A 66 5.99 -6.37 -0.05
C GLN A 66 7.08 -5.84 0.89
N THR A 67 7.16 -4.51 1.04
CA THR A 67 8.09 -3.88 1.98
C THR A 67 7.78 -4.28 3.43
N GLU A 68 6.49 -4.40 3.77
CA GLU A 68 6.04 -4.83 5.10
C GLU A 68 6.44 -6.27 5.40
N GLN A 69 6.27 -7.17 4.44
CA GLN A 69 6.71 -8.55 4.57
C GLN A 69 8.23 -8.65 4.74
N ALA A 70 8.99 -7.88 3.97
CA ALA A 70 10.45 -7.83 4.10
C ALA A 70 10.88 -7.32 5.49
N ASN A 71 10.24 -6.27 6.01
CA ASN A 71 10.52 -5.74 7.34
C ASN A 71 10.20 -6.78 8.44
N ARG A 72 9.08 -7.50 8.32
CA ARG A 72 8.72 -8.59 9.25
C ARG A 72 9.78 -9.69 9.30
N VAL A 73 10.31 -10.10 8.14
CA VAL A 73 11.42 -11.08 8.07
C VAL A 73 12.68 -10.55 8.74
N THR A 74 13.03 -9.28 8.53
CA THR A 74 14.17 -8.64 9.19
C THR A 74 14.00 -8.62 10.70
N LEU A 75 12.82 -8.26 11.21
CA LEU A 75 12.53 -8.26 12.64
C LEU A 75 12.70 -9.67 13.25
N LEU A 76 12.21 -10.71 12.57
CA LEU A 76 12.39 -12.11 13.00
C LEU A 76 13.88 -12.49 13.07
N ARG A 77 14.70 -12.07 12.10
CA ARG A 77 16.15 -12.34 12.10
C ARG A 77 16.87 -11.62 13.23
N VAL A 78 16.60 -10.34 13.45
CA VAL A 78 17.25 -9.55 14.52
C VAL A 78 16.87 -10.09 15.90
N LEU A 79 15.61 -10.47 16.09
CA LEU A 79 15.18 -11.12 17.32
C LEU A 79 15.90 -12.47 17.50
N GLY A 80 15.80 -13.39 16.52
CA GLY A 80 16.40 -14.72 16.59
C GLY A 80 17.94 -14.73 16.73
N GLY A 81 18.63 -13.79 16.08
CA GLY A 81 20.08 -13.64 16.20
C GLY A 81 20.55 -13.21 17.59
N ARG A 82 19.75 -12.38 18.29
CA ARG A 82 20.02 -12.01 19.70
C ARG A 82 19.81 -13.17 20.66
N TRP A 83 18.81 -14.04 20.44
CA TRP A 83 18.60 -15.24 21.27
C TRP A 83 19.71 -16.28 21.07
N GLY A 84 20.29 -16.37 19.87
CA GLY A 84 21.45 -17.23 19.60
C GLY A 84 22.79 -16.70 20.14
N ALA A 85 22.96 -15.38 20.20
CA ALA A 85 24.20 -14.75 20.67
C ALA A 85 24.32 -14.64 22.21
N VAL A 86 23.25 -14.84 22.97
CA VAL A 86 23.25 -14.82 24.45
C VAL A 86 23.54 -16.20 25.07
N GLY A 87 23.82 -17.22 24.25
CA GLY A 87 24.03 -18.61 24.69
C GLY A 87 25.45 -19.18 24.50
N GLY A 88 26.49 -18.37 24.35
CA GLY A 88 27.89 -18.80 24.17
C GLY A 88 28.81 -18.30 25.27
#